data_AF-W4URY0-F1
#
_entry.id   AF-W4URY0-F1
#
_cell.length_a   1.000
_cell.length_b   1.000
_cell.length_c   1.000
_cell.angle_alpha   90.00
_cell.angle_beta   90.00
_cell.angle_gamma   90.00
#
_symmetry.space_group_name_H-M   'P 1'
#
loop_
_entity.id
_entity.type
_entity.pdbx_description
1 polymer ?
#
loop_
_entity_poly.entity_id
_entity_poly.type
_entity_poly.pdbx_seq_one_letter_code
_entity_poly.pdbx_strand_id
1 'polypeptide(L)'
;MKDIEGFKDYILKLAEEKESVYLHHFTDEEGMLWKYLFDEVKNDGYVEEGWGIYGAITPKFTPKGFAFWISGGYTGGMVKKQKEKATQLIKSVAVEVLKETLRNL
;
A
#
# COMPACT_ATOMS: atom_id res chain seq x y z
N MET A 1 14.85 -17.69 0.15
CA MET A 1 14.13 -17.34 -1.09
C MET A 1 12.98 -16.44 -0.66
N LYS A 2 12.85 -15.21 -1.18
CA LYS A 2 11.62 -14.43 -0.91
C LYS A 2 10.48 -15.17 -1.62
N ASP A 3 9.48 -15.57 -0.87
CA ASP A 3 8.27 -16.20 -1.40
C ASP A 3 7.45 -15.20 -2.22
N ILE A 4 6.49 -15.71 -2.98
CA ILE A 4 5.58 -14.90 -3.80
C ILE A 4 4.82 -13.86 -2.95
N GLU A 5 4.53 -14.19 -1.68
CA GLU A 5 3.87 -13.32 -0.72
C GLU A 5 4.71 -12.07 -0.39
N GLY A 6 6.02 -12.22 -0.20
CA GLY A 6 6.92 -11.09 0.01
C GLY A 6 7.01 -10.14 -1.19
N PHE A 7 6.83 -10.65 -2.41
CA PHE A 7 6.72 -9.80 -3.60
C PHE A 7 5.37 -9.09 -3.69
N LYS A 8 4.27 -9.77 -3.34
CA LYS A 8 2.94 -9.13 -3.23
C LYS A 8 2.92 -8.03 -2.16
N ASP A 9 3.57 -8.24 -1.02
CA ASP A 9 3.76 -7.21 0.01
C ASP A 9 4.57 -6.01 -0.50
N TYR A 10 5.50 -6.21 -1.43
CA TYR A 10 6.23 -5.11 -2.04
C TYR A 10 5.33 -4.23 -2.91
N ILE A 11 4.31 -4.80 -3.59
CA ILE A 11 3.29 -4.01 -4.31
C ILE A 11 2.48 -3.13 -3.34
N LEU A 12 2.11 -3.68 -2.17
CA LEU A 12 1.42 -2.90 -1.13
C LEU A 12 2.33 -1.78 -0.59
N LYS A 13 3.62 -2.07 -0.41
CA LYS A 13 4.59 -1.06 0.00
C LYS A 13 4.70 0.09 -1.01
N LEU A 14 4.77 -0.21 -2.31
CA LEU A 14 4.78 0.80 -3.37
C LEU A 14 3.52 1.69 -3.30
N ALA A 15 2.36 1.11 -2.98
CA ALA A 15 1.13 1.88 -2.77
C ALA A 15 1.17 2.78 -1.52
N GLU A 16 1.82 2.34 -0.43
CA GLU A 16 2.05 3.16 0.77
C GLU A 16 2.97 4.34 0.47
N GLU A 17 4.05 4.08 -0.25
CA GLU A 17 5.08 5.06 -0.61
C GLU A 17 4.65 5.97 -1.79
N LYS A 18 3.52 5.64 -2.44
CA LYS A 18 2.99 6.32 -3.65
C LYS A 18 4.00 6.31 -4.79
N GLU A 19 4.75 5.23 -4.92
CA GLU A 19 5.77 5.04 -5.95
C GLU A 19 5.18 4.35 -7.19
N SER A 20 5.85 4.57 -8.33
CA SER A 20 5.49 3.93 -9.61
C SER A 20 6.63 3.06 -10.10
N VAL A 21 6.29 1.92 -10.69
CA VAL A 21 7.24 1.04 -11.37
C VAL A 21 7.17 1.31 -12.85
N TYR A 22 8.24 1.84 -13.42
CA TYR A 22 8.34 2.13 -14.84
C TYR A 22 8.88 0.90 -15.58
N LEU A 23 8.02 0.25 -16.38
CA LEU A 23 8.31 -1.05 -17.00
C LEU A 23 9.41 -0.99 -18.06
N HIS A 24 9.67 0.18 -18.65
CA HIS A 24 10.73 0.37 -19.64
C HIS A 24 12.16 0.29 -19.06
N HIS A 25 12.31 0.27 -17.74
CA HIS A 25 13.59 0.03 -17.07
C HIS A 25 13.94 -1.46 -16.96
N PHE A 26 13.04 -2.34 -17.37
CA PHE A 26 13.16 -3.79 -17.22
C PHE A 26 13.18 -4.47 -18.59
N THR A 27 13.65 -5.71 -18.61
CA THR A 27 13.43 -6.60 -19.76
C THR A 27 11.94 -6.93 -19.91
N ASP A 28 11.54 -7.40 -21.09
CA ASP A 28 10.14 -7.79 -21.35
C ASP A 28 9.63 -8.85 -20.37
N GLU A 29 10.46 -9.84 -20.04
CA GLU A 29 10.13 -10.91 -19.09
C GLU A 29 9.88 -10.36 -17.69
N GLU A 30 10.79 -9.53 -17.19
CA GLU A 30 10.64 -8.87 -15.89
C GLU A 30 9.40 -7.96 -15.86
N GLY A 31 9.15 -7.22 -16.95
CA GLY A 31 7.95 -6.39 -17.09
C GLY A 31 6.65 -7.19 -17.04
N MET A 32 6.63 -8.39 -17.65
CA MET A 32 5.50 -9.32 -17.56
C MET A 32 5.30 -9.86 -16.14
N LEU A 33 6.38 -10.18 -15.42
CA LEU A 33 6.30 -10.63 -14.03
C LEU A 33 5.78 -9.54 -13.09
N TRP A 34 6.20 -8.28 -13.29
CA TRP A 34 5.66 -7.13 -12.58
C TRP A 34 4.15 -6.98 -12.78
N LYS A 35 3.69 -7.07 -14.04
CA LYS A 35 2.26 -7.01 -14.36
C LYS A 35 1.49 -8.16 -13.71
N TYR A 36 2.01 -9.39 -13.81
CA TYR A 36 1.39 -10.57 -13.20
C TYR A 36 1.19 -10.38 -11.69
N LEU A 37 2.24 -9.97 -10.96
CA LEU A 37 2.16 -9.76 -9.52
C LEU A 37 1.21 -8.63 -9.14
N PHE A 38 1.24 -7.52 -9.89
CA PHE A 38 0.30 -6.43 -9.68
C PHE A 38 -1.15 -6.87 -9.89
N ASP A 39 -1.42 -7.60 -10.97
CA ASP A 39 -2.75 -8.11 -11.30
C ASP A 39 -3.26 -9.08 -10.23
N GLU A 40 -2.40 -9.93 -9.65
CA GLU A 40 -2.80 -10.75 -8.51
C GLU A 40 -3.27 -9.90 -7.32
N VAL A 41 -2.47 -8.92 -6.88
CA VAL A 41 -2.82 -8.07 -5.72
C VAL A 41 -4.05 -7.20 -6.01
N LYS A 42 -4.23 -6.79 -7.26
CA LYS A 42 -5.42 -6.06 -7.74
C LYS A 42 -6.66 -6.95 -7.74
N ASN A 43 -6.56 -8.18 -8.22
CA ASN A 43 -7.65 -9.16 -8.24
C ASN A 43 -8.06 -9.57 -6.81
N ASP A 44 -7.12 -9.60 -5.87
CA ASP A 44 -7.40 -9.79 -4.44
C ASP A 44 -8.15 -8.57 -3.82
N GLY A 45 -8.22 -7.45 -4.57
CA GLY A 45 -8.98 -6.25 -4.26
C GLY A 45 -8.25 -5.29 -3.34
N TYR A 46 -6.93 -5.39 -3.22
CA TYR A 46 -6.14 -4.56 -2.30
C TYR A 46 -5.54 -3.31 -2.95
N VAL A 47 -5.28 -3.36 -4.25
CA VAL A 47 -4.80 -2.18 -4.99
C VAL A 47 -5.66 -1.91 -6.21
N GLU A 48 -5.69 -0.66 -6.63
CA GLU A 48 -6.18 -0.19 -7.92
C GLU A 48 -5.03 0.44 -8.70
N GLU A 49 -5.21 0.57 -10.02
CA GLU A 49 -4.30 1.37 -10.85
C GLU A 49 -4.58 2.86 -10.57
N GLY A 50 -3.62 3.56 -9.97
CA GLY A 50 -3.77 4.95 -9.58
C GLY A 50 -3.73 5.93 -10.76
N TRP A 51 -2.91 5.65 -11.77
CA TRP A 51 -2.71 6.51 -12.95
C TRP A 51 -2.57 5.65 -14.21
N GLY A 52 -3.37 5.93 -15.24
CA GLY A 52 -3.28 5.26 -16.53
C GLY A 52 -2.10 5.73 -17.38
N ILE A 53 -0.88 5.65 -16.86
CA ILE A 53 0.33 6.00 -17.60
C ILE A 53 0.79 4.76 -18.35
N TYR A 54 0.85 4.86 -19.69
CA TYR A 54 1.30 3.76 -20.52
C TYR A 54 2.74 3.37 -20.16
N GLY A 55 2.95 2.09 -19.82
CA GLY A 55 4.27 1.56 -19.47
C GLY A 55 4.71 1.78 -18.02
N ALA A 56 3.81 2.18 -17.12
CA ALA A 56 4.05 2.20 -15.69
C ALA A 56 2.96 1.43 -14.94
N ILE A 57 3.31 0.89 -13.77
CA ILE A 57 2.38 0.38 -12.77
C ILE A 57 2.41 1.36 -11.60
N THR A 58 1.27 1.96 -11.28
CA THR A 58 1.17 2.86 -10.13
C THR A 58 0.11 2.34 -9.17
N PRO A 59 0.48 1.46 -8.23
CA PRO A 59 -0.50 0.87 -7.33
C PRO A 59 -0.99 1.93 -6.33
N LYS A 60 -2.30 1.92 -6.08
CA LYS A 60 -2.94 2.75 -5.06
C LYS A 60 -3.81 1.86 -4.19
N PHE A 61 -3.78 2.08 -2.88
CA PHE A 61 -4.61 1.28 -1.98
C PHE A 61 -6.10 1.48 -2.24
N THR A 62 -6.83 0.37 -2.26
CA THR A 62 -8.26 0.39 -1.95
C THR A 62 -8.44 0.52 -0.43
N PRO A 63 -9.64 0.89 0.07
CA PRO A 63 -9.91 0.89 1.50
C PRO A 63 -9.63 -0.48 2.16
N LYS A 64 -9.99 -1.57 1.47
CA LYS A 64 -9.72 -2.95 1.91
C LYS A 64 -8.22 -3.24 1.97
N GLY A 65 -7.47 -2.83 0.95
CA GLY A 65 -6.03 -3.06 0.88
C GLY A 65 -5.24 -2.30 1.93
N PHE A 66 -5.64 -1.06 2.24
CA PHE A 66 -5.02 -0.30 3.32
C PHE A 66 -5.21 -0.99 4.67
N ALA A 67 -6.43 -1.45 4.96
CA ALA A 67 -6.71 -2.20 6.19
C ALA A 67 -5.93 -3.52 6.26
N PHE A 68 -5.86 -4.25 5.14
CA PHE A 68 -5.07 -5.48 5.01
C PHE A 68 -3.56 -5.23 5.26
N TRP A 69 -3.01 -4.18 4.67
CA TRP A 69 -1.59 -3.81 4.81
C TRP A 69 -1.22 -3.46 6.25
N ILE A 70 -2.03 -2.64 6.94
CA ILE A 70 -1.84 -2.33 8.36
C ILE A 70 -1.94 -3.59 9.23
N SER A 71 -2.77 -4.56 8.81
CA SER A 71 -2.95 -5.83 9.51
C SER A 71 -1.82 -6.84 9.27
N GLY A 72 -0.79 -6.48 8.49
CA GLY A 72 0.41 -7.29 8.30
C GLY A 72 0.73 -7.68 6.87
N GLY A 73 -0.15 -7.39 5.91
CA GLY A 73 0.02 -7.83 4.52
C GLY A 73 -0.08 -9.36 4.37
N TYR A 74 0.44 -9.88 3.26
CA TYR A 74 0.46 -11.31 2.96
C TYR A 74 1.37 -12.08 3.92
N THR A 75 2.52 -11.52 4.29
CA THR A 75 3.49 -12.21 5.15
C THR A 75 3.21 -12.07 6.64
N GLY A 76 2.26 -11.21 7.04
CA GLY A 76 2.00 -10.88 8.45
C GLY A 76 3.13 -10.12 9.15
N GLY A 77 4.19 -9.72 8.43
CA GLY A 77 5.41 -9.16 9.02
C GLY A 77 5.29 -7.75 9.58
N MET A 78 4.26 -6.99 9.19
CA MET A 78 4.14 -5.55 9.50
C MET A 78 3.32 -5.20 10.75
N VAL A 79 2.76 -6.20 11.45
CA VAL A 79 1.76 -6.01 12.52
C VAL A 79 2.24 -5.11 13.66
N LYS A 80 3.53 -5.10 14.00
CA LYS A 80 4.04 -4.40 15.18
C LYS A 80 4.27 -2.89 14.95
N LYS A 81 4.98 -2.51 13.88
CA LYS A 81 5.30 -1.10 13.57
C LYS A 81 4.07 -0.29 13.15
N GLN A 82 3.15 -0.89 12.39
CA GLN A 82 1.95 -0.17 11.91
C GLN A 82 0.90 0.00 13.02
N LYS A 83 0.76 -0.95 13.98
CA LYS A 83 -0.11 -0.75 15.16
C LYS A 83 0.33 0.45 16.00
N GLU A 84 1.63 0.62 16.21
CA GLU A 84 2.18 1.78 16.92
C GLU A 84 1.90 3.08 16.16
N LYS A 85 2.15 3.10 14.84
CA LYS A 85 1.89 4.26 13.97
C LYS A 85 0.39 4.62 13.92
N ALA A 86 -0.49 3.64 13.74
CA ALA A 86 -1.95 3.84 13.74
C ALA A 86 -2.44 4.38 15.09
N THR A 87 -1.93 3.84 16.20
CA THR A 87 -2.26 4.33 17.55
C THR A 87 -1.81 5.78 17.74
N GLN A 88 -0.62 6.14 17.26
CA GLN A 88 -0.11 7.51 17.32
C GLN A 88 -0.95 8.47 16.48
N LEU A 89 -1.32 8.07 15.26
CA LEU A 89 -2.11 8.89 14.34
C LEU A 89 -3.53 9.14 14.87
N ILE A 90 -4.18 8.11 15.42
CA ILE A 90 -5.50 8.27 16.06
C ILE A 90 -5.40 9.21 17.26
N LYS A 91 -4.35 9.07 18.09
CA LYS A 91 -4.13 9.97 19.23
C LYS A 91 -3.88 11.42 18.79
N SER A 92 -3.10 11.65 17.73
CA SER A 92 -2.83 13.00 17.26
C SER A 92 -4.07 13.67 16.69
N VAL A 93 -4.84 12.97 15.86
CA VAL A 93 -6.10 13.50 15.28
C VAL A 93 -7.14 13.76 16.37
N ALA A 94 -7.31 12.85 17.34
CA ALA A 94 -8.23 13.04 18.44
C ALA A 94 -7.88 14.28 19.30
N VAL A 95 -6.60 14.53 19.53
CA VAL A 95 -6.12 15.72 20.26
C VAL A 95 -6.38 17.01 19.48
N GLU A 96 -6.20 17.00 18.16
CA GLU A 96 -6.48 18.17 17.33
C GLU A 96 -7.97 18.51 17.29
N VAL A 97 -8.84 17.51 17.10
CA VAL A 97 -10.31 17.69 17.11
C VAL A 97 -10.79 18.23 18.46
N LEU A 98 -10.26 17.72 19.58
CA LEU A 98 -10.58 18.23 20.92
C LEU A 98 -10.17 19.70 21.10
N LYS A 99 -8.99 20.09 20.60
CA LYS A 99 -8.51 21.49 20.67
C LYS A 99 -9.36 22.42 19.81
N GLU A 100 -9.79 21.97 18.63
CA GLU A 100 -10.68 22.74 17.76
C GLU A 100 -12.06 22.94 18.38
N THR A 101 -12.61 21.89 18.98
CA THR A 101 -13.92 21.95 19.65
C THR A 101 -13.91 22.93 20.83
N LEU A 102 -12.82 22.96 21.61
CA LEU A 102 -12.66 23.88 22.74
C LEU A 102 -12.39 25.34 22.33
N ARG A 103 -11.86 25.61 21.13
CA ARG A 103 -11.66 26.97 20.62
C ARG A 103 -12.92 27.60 20.03
N ASN A 104 -13.89 26.77 19.63
CA ASN A 104 -15.16 27.19 19.05
C ASN A 104 -16.30 27.27 20.09
N LEU A 105 -15.99 27.04 21.37
CA LEU A 105 -16.84 27.29 22.55
C LEU A 105 -16.47 28.65 23.17
#